data_AF-A0A3N5MU91-F1
#
_entry.id   AF-A0A3N5MU91-F1
#
_cell.length_a   1.000
_cell.length_b   1.000
_cell.length_c   1.000
_cell.angle_alpha   90.00
_cell.angle_beta   90.00
_cell.angle_gamma   90.00
#
_symmetry.space_group_name_H-M   'P 1'
#
loop_
_entity.id
_entity.type
_entity.pdbx_description
1 polymer ?
#
loop_
_entity_poly.entity_id
_entity_poly.type
_entity_poly.pdbx_seq_one_letter_code
_entity_poly.pdbx_strand_id
1 'polypeptide(L)' 'HATGSVYVNFLTAEESARIGAAYGPNHARLVTIKNRYDPTNLFRMNQNIQPSI' A
#
# COMPACT_ATOMS: atom_id res chain seq x y z
N HIS A 1 -25.35 3.89 8.81
CA HIS A 1 -24.12 4.52 8.30
C HIS A 1 -22.99 3.50 8.40
N ALA A 2 -22.34 3.16 7.29
CA ALA A 2 -21.20 2.24 7.29
C ALA A 2 -19.92 3.04 7.53
N THR A 3 -19.24 2.74 8.62
CA THR A 3 -17.92 3.28 8.99
C THR A 3 -16.90 2.93 7.91
N GLY A 4 -16.35 3.97 7.26
CA GLY A 4 -15.42 3.89 6.12
C GLY A 4 -14.04 3.33 6.42
N SER A 5 -13.94 2.30 7.26
CA SER A 5 -12.71 1.54 7.48
C SER A 5 -12.71 0.35 6.56
N VAL A 6 -12.34 0.56 5.29
CA VAL A 6 -12.18 -0.54 4.34
C VAL A 6 -10.97 -1.36 4.79
N TYR A 7 -11.23 -2.58 5.25
CA TYR A 7 -10.19 -3.51 5.63
C TYR A 7 -9.34 -3.82 4.40
N VAL A 8 -8.05 -3.55 4.53
CA VAL A 8 -7.04 -3.75 3.50
C VAL A 8 -7.06 -5.20 2.96
N ASN A 9 -7.45 -6.19 3.78
CA ASN A 9 -7.64 -7.60 3.37
C ASN A 9 -8.88 -7.91 2.50
N PHE A 10 -9.82 -6.99 2.34
CA PHE A 10 -11.03 -7.17 1.52
C PHE A 10 -10.99 -6.45 0.17
N LEU A 11 -9.86 -5.82 -0.19
CA LEU A 11 -9.69 -5.21 -1.50
C LEU A 11 -9.55 -6.30 -2.56
N THR A 12 -10.55 -6.38 -3.44
CA THR A 12 -10.54 -7.26 -4.61
C THR A 12 -9.41 -6.87 -5.57
N ALA A 13 -8.92 -7.83 -6.36
CA ALA A 13 -7.73 -7.66 -7.20
C ALA A 13 -7.80 -6.44 -8.17
N GLU A 14 -8.99 -6.02 -8.59
CA GLU A 14 -9.22 -4.82 -9.42
C GLU A 14 -8.88 -3.50 -8.71
N GLU A 15 -8.92 -3.46 -7.38
CA GLU A 15 -8.61 -2.26 -6.58
C GLU A 15 -7.11 -2.12 -6.26
N SER A 16 -6.27 -3.06 -6.69
CA SER A 16 -4.82 -2.99 -6.54
C SER A 16 -4.21 -1.75 -7.24
N ALA A 17 -4.87 -1.21 -8.26
CA ALA A 17 -4.49 0.06 -8.89
C ALA A 17 -4.73 1.28 -7.98
N ARG A 18 -5.55 1.14 -6.92
CA ARG A 18 -5.88 2.16 -5.91
C ARG A 18 -5.16 1.94 -4.57
N ILE A 19 -4.01 1.27 -4.56
CA ILE A 19 -3.19 1.07 -3.35
C ILE A 19 -2.93 2.39 -2.59
N GLY A 20 -2.76 3.52 -3.29
CA GLY A 20 -2.64 4.84 -2.65
C GLY A 20 -3.88 5.27 -1.86
N ALA A 21 -5.09 4.91 -2.32
CA ALA A 21 -6.35 5.24 -1.64
C ALA A 21 -6.62 4.32 -0.44
N ALA A 22 -6.18 3.06 -0.50
CA ALA A 22 -6.33 2.09 0.59
C ALA A 22 -5.49 2.44 1.83
N TYR A 23 -4.28 2.95 1.63
CA TYR A 23 -3.39 3.36 2.74
C TYR A 23 -3.61 4.82 3.19
N GLY A 24 -4.28 5.63 2.36
CA GLY A 24 -4.57 7.03 2.65
C GLY A 24 -3.32 7.81 3.06
N PRO A 25 -3.37 8.68 4.10
CA PRO A 25 -2.24 9.52 4.49
C PRO A 25 -1.01 8.73 4.97
N ASN A 26 -1.16 7.46 5.34
CA ASN A 26 -0.06 6.61 5.79
C ASN A 26 0.82 6.09 4.64
N HIS A 27 0.34 6.19 3.38
CA HIS A 27 1.08 5.73 2.21
C HIS A 27 2.48 6.35 2.12
N ALA A 28 2.60 7.67 2.32
CA ALA A 28 3.88 8.37 2.26
C ALA A 28 4.90 7.87 3.29
N ARG A 29 4.42 7.54 4.50
CA ARG A 29 5.27 6.98 5.56
C ARG A 29 5.74 5.57 5.19
N LEU A 30 4.85 4.74 4.62
CA LEU A 30 5.18 3.39 4.20
C LEU A 30 6.18 3.37 3.04
N VAL A 31 6.06 4.28 2.08
CA VAL A 31 7.07 4.47 1.00
C VAL A 31 8.43 4.81 1.60
N THR A 32 8.49 5.73 2.56
CA THR A 32 9.76 6.10 3.22
C THR A 32 10.43 4.91 3.91
N ILE A 33 9.63 4.06 4.55
CA ILE A 33 10.12 2.84 5.21
C ILE A 33 10.56 1.82 4.16
N LYS A 34 9.76 1.59 3.12
CA LYS A 34 10.10 0.69 2.00
C LYS A 34 11.40 1.12 1.31
N ASN A 35 11.62 2.42 1.12
CA ASN A 35 12.87 2.97 0.57
C ASN A 35 14.08 2.64 1.45
N ARG A 36 13.92 2.58 2.78
CA ARG A 36 15.01 2.26 3.71
C ARG A 36 15.32 0.76 3.74
N TYR A 37 14.29 -0.08 3.72
CA TYR A 37 14.42 -1.52 4.02
C TYR A 37 14.29 -2.44 2.81
N ASP A 38 13.62 -2.02 1.74
CA ASP A 38 13.40 -2.78 0.51
C ASP A 38 13.46 -1.87 -0.74
N PRO A 39 14.60 -1.18 -0.99
CA PRO A 39 14.75 -0.27 -2.12
C PRO A 39 14.60 -0.98 -3.48
N THR A 40 14.95 -2.26 -3.55
CA THR A 40 14.86 -3.07 -4.78
C THR A 40 13.49 -3.73 -4.97
N ASN A 41 12.55 -3.46 -4.06
CA ASN A 41 11.20 -4.04 -4.08
C ASN A 41 11.23 -5.58 -4.21
N LEU A 42 12.12 -6.23 -3.46
CA LEU A 42 12.27 -7.68 -3.41
C LEU A 42 10.97 -8.32 -2.87
N PHE A 43 10.36 -7.72 -1.85
CA PHE A 43 9.13 -8.21 -1.25
C PHE A 43 7.90 -7.58 -1.92
N ARG A 44 7.59 -8.03 -3.13
CA ARG A 44 6.52 -7.48 -3.98
C ARG A 44 5.25 -8.34 -4.09
N MET A 45 5.26 -9.58 -3.59
CA MET A 45 4.10 -10.47 -3.58
C MET A 45 3.19 -10.20 -2.37
N ASN A 46 2.66 -8.98 -2.29
CA ASN A 46 1.68 -8.52 -1.31
C ASN A 46 0.91 -7.32 -1.91
N GLN A 47 0.10 -6.62 -1.12
CA GLN A 47 -0.46 -5.32 -1.52
C GLN A 47 0.65 -4.27 -1.56
N ASN A 48 1.41 -4.36 -2.65
CA ASN A 48 2.74 -3.81 -2.70
C ASN A 48 2.74 -2.29 -2.80
N ILE A 49 3.56 -1.67 -1.97
CA ILE A 49 3.90 -0.26 -2.06
C ILE A 49 5.23 -0.16 -2.80
N GLN A 50 5.24 0.56 -3.92
CA GLN A 50 6.45 0.76 -4.70
C GLN A 50 7.38 1.75 -3.97
N PRO A 51 8.68 1.43 -3.83
CA PRO A 51 9.66 2.42 -3.42
C PRO A 51 9.76 3.53 -4.47
N SER A 52 10.16 4.72 -4.05
CA SER A 52 10.20 5.95 -4.87
C SER A 52 11.62 6.41 -5.21
N ILE A 53 12.61 5.54 -5.03
CA ILE A 53 14.04 5.80 -5.19
C ILE A 53 14.62 4.95 -6.31
#